data_AF-A0A1G5NC22-F1
#
_entry.id   AF-A0A1G5NC22-F1
#
_cell.length_a   1.000
_cell.length_b   1.000
_cell.length_c   1.000
_cell.angle_alpha   90.00
_cell.angle_beta   90.00
_cell.angle_gamma   90.00
#
_symmetry.space_group_name_H-M   'P 1'
#
loop_
_entity.id
_entity.type
_entity.pdbx_description
1 polymer ?
#
loop_
_entity_poly.entity_id
_entity_poly.type
_entity_poly.pdbx_seq_one_letter_code
_entity_poly.pdbx_strand_id
1 'polypeptide(L)'
;MTSTINAMLGGLIGGAIVTAVIAAGRQSGLADIALPEEEEALFDRPSQALSRRHNARVWASAQGNHLLAAAGFGQAYSVVRERFPTAPPALLGAGFGALLHVVTSAGLGHAVGIAHGRFRAPEGQAGKRLGMHVIFGVATALATDMIERRRR
;
A
#
# COMPACT_ATOMS: atom_id res chain seq x y z
N MET A 1 -3.27 22.57 -11.68
CA MET A 1 -3.00 22.11 -10.31
C MET A 1 -3.75 20.82 -10.08
N THR A 2 -3.13 19.85 -9.42
CA THR A 2 -3.77 18.56 -9.13
C THR A 2 -4.70 18.73 -7.95
N SER A 3 -5.93 18.22 -8.03
CA SER A 3 -6.88 18.35 -6.93
C SER A 3 -6.53 17.36 -5.83
N THR A 4 -6.31 17.85 -4.62
CA THR A 4 -6.03 17.00 -3.44
C THR A 4 -7.11 15.95 -3.23
N ILE A 5 -8.39 16.29 -3.45
CA ILE A 5 -9.50 15.33 -3.34
C ILE A 5 -9.39 14.25 -4.42
N ASN A 6 -9.11 14.62 -5.67
CA ASN A 6 -8.93 13.63 -6.74
C ASN A 6 -7.72 12.72 -6.49
N ALA A 7 -6.68 13.27 -5.87
CA ALA A 7 -5.50 12.51 -5.48
C ALA A 7 -5.81 11.54 -4.33
N MET A 8 -6.57 11.95 -3.31
CA MET A 8 -7.09 11.08 -2.26
C MET A 8 -7.95 9.94 -2.84
N LEU A 9 -8.85 10.24 -3.77
CA LEU A 9 -9.67 9.24 -4.47
C LEU A 9 -8.80 8.26 -5.27
N GLY A 10 -7.77 8.75 -5.95
CA GLY A 10 -6.78 7.90 -6.61
C GLY A 10 -6.03 7.00 -5.61
N GLY A 11 -5.69 7.54 -4.44
CA GLY A 11 -5.14 6.78 -3.31
C GLY A 11 -6.05 5.62 -2.88
N LEU A 12 -7.33 5.91 -2.66
CA LEU A 12 -8.33 4.90 -2.31
C LEU A 12 -8.47 3.81 -3.39
N ILE A 13 -8.51 4.19 -4.67
CA ILE A 13 -8.57 3.25 -5.79
C ILE A 13 -7.31 2.36 -5.83
N GLY A 14 -6.13 2.96 -5.67
CA GLY A 14 -4.87 2.22 -5.58
C GLY A 14 -4.85 1.23 -4.42
N GLY A 15 -5.33 1.64 -3.24
CA GLY A 15 -5.44 0.78 -2.07
C GLY A 15 -6.41 -0.39 -2.27
N ALA A 16 -7.54 -0.14 -2.93
CA ALA A 16 -8.51 -1.17 -3.28
C ALA A 16 -7.93 -2.18 -4.30
N ILE A 17 -7.19 -1.70 -5.31
CA ILE A 17 -6.52 -2.56 -6.31
C ILE A 17 -5.50 -3.47 -5.63
N VAL A 18 -4.64 -2.94 -4.76
CA VAL A 18 -3.67 -3.76 -4.01
C VAL A 18 -4.39 -4.79 -3.15
N THR A 19 -5.47 -4.41 -2.47
CA THR A 19 -6.30 -5.34 -1.68
C THR A 19 -6.85 -6.48 -2.55
N ALA A 20 -7.35 -6.16 -3.74
CA ALA A 20 -7.83 -7.15 -4.70
C ALA A 20 -6.72 -8.08 -5.21
N VAL A 21 -5.53 -7.54 -5.49
CA VAL A 21 -4.35 -8.33 -5.89
C VAL A 21 -3.94 -9.29 -4.78
N ILE A 22 -3.93 -8.85 -3.52
CA ILE A 22 -3.64 -9.73 -2.37
C ILE A 22 -4.71 -10.82 -2.25
N ALA A 23 -5.99 -10.46 -2.37
CA ALA A 23 -7.09 -11.41 -2.28
C ALA A 23 -7.01 -12.48 -3.39
N ALA A 24 -6.73 -12.06 -4.63
CA ALA A 24 -6.57 -12.96 -5.76
C ALA A 24 -5.30 -13.84 -5.63
N GLY A 25 -4.19 -13.29 -5.15
CA GLY A 25 -2.97 -14.04 -4.87
C GLY A 25 -3.21 -15.15 -3.84
N ARG A 26 -3.97 -14.85 -2.78
CA ARG A 26 -4.38 -15.85 -1.77
C ARG A 26 -5.26 -16.95 -2.36
N GLN A 27 -6.25 -16.60 -3.19
CA GLN A 27 -7.16 -17.57 -3.79
C GLN A 27 -6.47 -18.48 -4.81
N SER A 28 -5.43 -18.01 -5.48
CA SER A 28 -4.68 -18.75 -6.51
C SER A 28 -3.53 -19.60 -5.96
N GLY A 29 -3.36 -19.66 -4.64
CA GLY A 29 -2.26 -20.41 -4.01
C GLY A 29 -0.90 -19.69 -4.03
N LEU A 30 -0.84 -18.45 -4.54
CA LEU A 30 0.31 -17.54 -4.45
C LEU A 30 0.32 -16.82 -3.09
N ALA A 31 0.17 -17.59 -2.01
CA ALA A 31 0.04 -17.10 -0.64
C ALA A 31 1.27 -16.29 -0.18
N ASP A 32 2.40 -16.50 -0.85
CA ASP A 32 3.68 -15.83 -0.71
C ASP A 32 3.71 -14.39 -1.30
N ILE A 33 2.62 -13.92 -1.95
CA ILE A 33 2.39 -12.51 -2.32
C ILE A 33 1.65 -11.77 -1.20
N ALA A 34 0.86 -12.47 -0.39
CA ALA A 34 0.40 -11.93 0.87
C ALA A 34 1.56 -11.96 1.87
N LEU A 35 1.66 -10.96 2.74
CA LEU A 35 2.63 -11.00 3.83
C LEU A 35 2.54 -12.36 4.55
N PRO A 36 3.67 -13.04 4.84
CA PRO A 36 3.64 -14.27 5.60
C PRO A 36 2.90 -14.01 6.92
N GLU A 37 2.05 -14.95 7.31
CA GLU A 37 1.25 -14.88 8.56
C GLU A 37 2.14 -14.63 9.79
N GLU A 38 3.44 -14.94 9.69
CA GLU A 38 4.46 -14.73 10.71
C GLU A 38 4.81 -13.25 10.97
N GLU A 39 4.66 -12.34 10.01
CA GLU A 39 4.83 -10.89 10.28
C GLU A 39 3.59 -10.26 10.92
N GLU A 40 2.39 -10.81 10.69
CA GLU A 40 1.20 -10.51 11.51
C GLU A 40 1.36 -11.12 12.93
N ALA A 41 2.05 -12.26 13.06
CA ALA A 41 2.30 -12.93 14.34
C ALA A 41 3.40 -12.28 15.20
N LEU A 42 4.23 -11.39 14.65
CA LEU A 42 5.20 -10.64 15.46
C LEU A 42 4.48 -9.66 16.44
N PHE A 43 3.22 -9.35 16.18
CA PHE A 43 2.37 -8.53 17.04
C PHE A 43 1.39 -9.32 17.92
N ASP A 44 1.17 -10.60 17.65
CA ASP A 44 0.18 -11.43 18.34
C ASP A 44 0.60 -12.90 18.36
N ARG A 45 0.42 -13.57 19.50
CA ARG A 45 0.58 -15.03 19.60
C ARG A 45 -0.24 -15.70 18.46
N PRO A 46 0.26 -16.76 17.78
CA PRO A 46 -0.38 -17.37 16.60
C PRO A 46 -1.88 -17.66 16.75
N SER A 47 -2.34 -17.93 17.98
CA SER A 47 -3.75 -18.15 18.33
C SER A 47 -4.65 -16.92 18.21
N GLN A 48 -4.10 -15.70 18.26
CA GLN A 48 -4.87 -14.45 18.16
C GLN A 48 -4.97 -13.91 16.72
N ALA A 49 -3.97 -14.15 15.88
CA ALA A 49 -4.00 -13.76 14.46
C ALA A 49 -5.14 -14.45 13.69
N LEU A 50 -5.33 -15.76 13.93
CA LEU A 50 -6.46 -16.54 13.40
C LEU A 50 -7.81 -16.07 13.98
N SER A 51 -7.86 -15.74 15.27
CA SER A 51 -9.09 -15.30 15.94
C SER A 51 -9.54 -13.90 15.50
N ARG A 52 -8.62 -13.02 15.08
CA ARG A 52 -8.94 -11.68 14.55
C ARG A 52 -9.44 -11.73 13.10
N ARG A 53 -8.96 -12.65 12.25
CA ARG A 53 -9.49 -12.85 10.89
C ARG A 53 -10.95 -13.29 10.89
N HIS A 54 -11.35 -14.13 11.85
CA HIS A 54 -12.76 -14.52 12.03
C HIS A 54 -13.61 -13.44 12.74
N ASN A 55 -12.98 -12.41 13.33
CA ASN A 55 -13.69 -11.29 13.93
C ASN A 55 -13.88 -10.17 12.89
N ALA A 56 -15.06 -10.15 12.27
CA ALA A 56 -15.43 -9.18 11.25
C ALA A 56 -15.19 -7.71 11.66
N ARG A 57 -15.30 -7.37 12.96
CA ARG A 57 -15.04 -6.00 13.44
C ARG A 57 -13.56 -5.62 13.38
N VAL A 58 -12.67 -6.55 13.73
CA VAL A 58 -11.22 -6.31 13.70
C VAL A 58 -10.72 -6.25 12.26
N TRP A 59 -11.25 -7.12 11.40
CA TRP A 59 -10.96 -7.05 9.97
C TRP A 59 -11.44 -5.72 9.35
N ALA A 60 -12.67 -5.29 9.66
CA ALA A 60 -13.22 -4.04 9.16
C ALA A 60 -12.42 -2.81 9.63
N SER A 61 -11.96 -2.78 10.89
CA SER A 61 -11.14 -1.66 11.39
C SER A 61 -9.75 -1.63 10.75
N ALA A 62 -9.11 -2.79 10.57
CA ALA A 62 -7.84 -2.89 9.87
C ALA A 62 -7.95 -2.40 8.42
N GLN A 63 -9.02 -2.81 7.72
CA GLN A 63 -9.27 -2.38 6.35
C GLN A 63 -9.60 -0.89 6.26
N GLY A 64 -10.36 -0.35 7.23
CA GLY A 64 -10.64 1.07 7.35
C GLY A 64 -9.35 1.90 7.53
N ASN A 65 -8.47 1.48 8.43
CA ASN A 65 -7.17 2.12 8.63
C ASN A 65 -6.30 2.08 7.35
N HIS A 66 -6.31 0.97 6.63
CA HIS A 66 -5.59 0.84 5.35
C HIS A 66 -6.13 1.81 4.30
N LEU A 67 -7.45 1.97 4.19
CA LEU A 67 -8.07 2.92 3.26
C LEU A 67 -7.79 4.37 3.64
N LEU A 68 -7.83 4.71 4.93
CA LEU A 68 -7.44 6.05 5.41
C LEU A 68 -5.98 6.36 5.08
N ALA A 69 -5.08 5.40 5.32
CA ALA A 69 -3.68 5.53 4.93
C ALA A 69 -3.53 5.71 3.41
N ALA A 70 -4.26 4.92 2.62
CA ALA A 70 -4.25 5.03 1.16
C ALA A 70 -4.73 6.41 0.67
N ALA A 71 -5.79 6.97 1.28
CA ALA A 71 -6.24 8.33 1.00
C ALA A 71 -5.17 9.37 1.37
N GLY A 72 -4.53 9.23 2.54
CA GLY A 72 -3.44 10.09 2.98
C GLY A 72 -2.23 10.05 2.04
N PHE A 73 -1.85 8.87 1.55
CA PHE A 73 -0.79 8.74 0.55
C PHE A 73 -1.22 9.30 -0.81
N GLY A 74 -2.49 9.20 -1.18
CA GLY A 74 -3.05 9.90 -2.34
C GLY A 74 -2.89 11.41 -2.22
N GLN A 75 -3.19 11.99 -1.05
CA GLN A 75 -2.91 13.40 -0.77
C GLN A 75 -1.40 13.71 -0.87
N ALA A 76 -0.52 12.89 -0.30
CA ALA A 76 0.92 13.10 -0.43
C ALA A 76 1.39 13.05 -1.89
N TYR A 77 0.80 12.16 -2.70
CA TYR A 77 1.06 12.09 -4.14
C TYR A 77 0.66 13.38 -4.86
N SER A 78 -0.37 14.11 -4.42
CA SER A 78 -0.75 15.39 -5.06
C SER A 78 0.39 16.41 -5.01
N VAL A 79 1.10 16.49 -3.88
CA VAL A 79 2.27 17.38 -3.71
C VAL A 79 3.40 16.98 -4.65
N VAL A 80 3.66 15.69 -4.81
CA VAL A 80 4.66 15.17 -5.76
C VAL A 80 4.26 15.50 -7.20
N ARG A 81 2.98 15.31 -7.54
CA ARG A 81 2.46 15.60 -8.88
C ARG A 81 2.55 17.08 -9.25
N GLU A 82 2.29 17.97 -8.29
CA GLU A 82 2.46 19.41 -8.47
C GLU A 82 3.91 19.79 -8.74
N ARG A 83 4.87 19.12 -8.10
CA ARG A 83 6.29 19.38 -8.30
C ARG A 83 6.83 18.85 -9.63
N PHE A 84 6.22 17.79 -10.15
CA PHE A 84 6.61 17.14 -11.41
C PHE A 84 5.42 17.02 -12.38
N PRO A 85 4.86 18.14 -12.87
CA PRO A 85 3.60 18.15 -13.63
C PRO A 85 3.73 17.60 -15.06
N THR A 86 4.94 17.51 -15.60
CA THR A 86 5.21 16.98 -16.95
C THR A 86 5.64 15.52 -16.93
N ALA A 87 5.93 14.94 -15.76
CA ALA A 87 6.34 13.55 -15.67
C ALA A 87 5.17 12.61 -16.06
N PRO A 88 5.45 11.49 -16.75
CA PRO A 88 4.43 10.48 -17.04
C PRO A 88 3.82 9.94 -15.73
N PRO A 89 2.48 9.83 -15.61
CA PRO A 89 1.84 9.41 -14.36
C PRO A 89 2.32 8.05 -13.87
N ALA A 90 2.47 7.06 -14.75
CA ALA A 90 2.96 5.73 -14.36
C ALA A 90 4.39 5.78 -13.80
N LEU A 91 5.29 6.56 -14.41
CA LEU A 91 6.68 6.67 -13.95
C LEU A 91 6.75 7.37 -12.59
N LEU A 92 5.98 8.46 -12.43
CA LEU A 92 5.91 9.20 -11.18
C LEU A 92 5.29 8.35 -10.06
N GLY A 93 4.22 7.61 -10.39
CA GLY A 93 3.57 6.66 -9.49
C GLY A 93 4.49 5.52 -9.06
N ALA A 94 5.27 4.94 -9.99
CA ALA A 94 6.23 3.90 -9.67
C ALA A 94 7.33 4.40 -8.72
N GLY A 95 7.89 5.59 -9.00
CA GLY A 95 8.87 6.22 -8.13
C GLY A 95 8.31 6.57 -6.74
N PHE A 96 7.09 7.10 -6.69
CA PHE A 96 6.39 7.37 -5.44
C PHE A 96 6.15 6.10 -4.61
N GLY A 97 5.68 5.03 -5.26
CA GLY A 97 5.50 3.72 -4.63
C GLY A 97 6.81 3.14 -4.09
N ALA A 98 7.89 3.19 -4.87
CA ALA A 98 9.20 2.73 -4.43
C ALA A 98 9.72 3.53 -3.22
N LEU A 99 9.57 4.86 -3.23
CA LEU A 99 9.92 5.70 -2.09
C LEU A 99 9.07 5.37 -0.86
N LEU A 100 7.77 5.14 -1.05
CA LEU A 100 6.88 4.74 0.03
C LEU A 100 7.31 3.41 0.65
N HIS A 101 7.75 2.43 -0.16
CA HIS A 101 8.32 1.19 0.33
C HIS A 101 9.57 1.44 1.21
N VAL A 102 10.47 2.31 0.77
CA VAL A 102 11.67 2.66 1.55
C VAL A 102 11.28 3.34 2.87
N VAL A 103 10.38 4.33 2.85
CA VAL A 103 9.97 5.07 4.04
C VAL A 103 9.22 4.17 5.03
N THR A 104 8.34 3.29 4.55
CA THR A 104 7.61 2.35 5.41
C THR A 104 8.50 1.22 5.94
N SER A 105 9.54 0.84 5.19
CA SER A 105 10.48 -0.21 5.60
C SER A 105 11.54 0.32 6.58
N ALA A 106 12.14 1.48 6.29
CA ALA A 106 13.21 2.08 7.08
C ALA A 106 12.70 3.00 8.21
N GLY A 107 11.66 3.80 7.97
CA GLY A 107 11.18 4.84 8.89
C GLY A 107 10.22 4.31 9.95
N LEU A 108 9.06 3.77 9.53
CA LEU A 108 8.06 3.26 10.47
C LEU A 108 8.55 1.98 11.17
N GLY A 109 9.24 1.09 10.47
CA GLY A 109 9.80 -0.13 11.07
C GLY A 109 10.73 0.14 12.27
N HIS A 110 11.58 1.17 12.20
CA HIS A 110 12.45 1.57 13.31
C HIS A 110 11.69 2.30 14.42
N ALA A 111 10.79 3.21 14.07
CA ALA A 111 10.09 4.05 15.04
C ALA A 111 9.14 3.29 15.98
N VAL A 112 8.54 2.18 15.54
CA VAL A 112 7.67 1.32 16.35
C VAL A 112 8.33 -0.01 16.79
N GLY A 113 9.66 -0.12 16.68
CA GLY A 113 10.41 -1.28 17.20
C GLY A 113 10.31 -2.58 16.38
N ILE A 114 9.66 -2.53 15.21
CA ILE A 114 9.39 -3.66 14.29
C ILE A 114 10.66 -4.08 13.50
N ALA A 115 11.68 -3.22 13.46
CA ALA A 115 12.87 -3.39 12.63
C ALA A 115 13.65 -4.70 12.88
N HIS A 116 13.53 -5.30 14.07
CA HIS A 116 14.29 -6.50 14.43
C HIS A 116 13.85 -7.78 13.68
N GLY A 117 12.66 -7.79 13.04
CA GLY A 117 12.16 -8.95 12.29
C GLY A 117 12.30 -8.86 10.75
N ARG A 118 12.31 -7.65 10.19
CA ARG A 118 12.20 -7.44 8.72
C ARG A 118 13.49 -7.68 7.93
N PHE A 119 14.66 -7.53 8.54
CA PHE A 119 15.95 -7.91 7.91
C PHE A 119 16.15 -9.43 7.83
N ARG A 120 15.25 -10.20 8.46
CA ARG A 120 15.17 -11.67 8.39
C ARG A 120 14.02 -12.14 7.49
N ALA A 121 13.40 -11.26 6.71
CA ALA A 121 12.41 -11.68 5.73
C ALA A 121 13.08 -12.66 4.73
N PRO A 122 12.47 -13.82 4.44
CA PRO A 122 12.99 -14.79 3.48
C PRO A 122 13.35 -14.13 2.14
N GLU A 123 14.42 -14.62 1.51
CA GLU A 123 14.85 -14.17 0.19
C GLU A 123 13.65 -14.14 -0.78
N GLY A 124 13.43 -12.99 -1.44
CA GLY A 124 12.31 -12.77 -2.38
C GLY A 124 11.10 -12.00 -1.84
N GLN A 125 10.94 -11.83 -0.52
CA GLN A 125 9.80 -11.04 0.02
C GLN A 125 9.98 -9.52 -0.15
N ALA A 126 11.20 -9.02 -0.10
CA ALA A 126 11.49 -7.60 -0.30
C ALA A 126 11.01 -7.13 -1.69
N GLY A 127 11.30 -7.91 -2.73
CA GLY A 127 10.89 -7.62 -4.10
C GLY A 127 9.38 -7.60 -4.26
N LYS A 128 8.66 -8.54 -3.64
CA LYS A 128 7.19 -8.57 -3.67
C LYS A 128 6.56 -7.37 -2.97
N ARG A 129 7.08 -6.98 -1.81
CA ARG A 129 6.61 -5.78 -1.09
C ARG A 129 6.85 -4.51 -1.87
N LEU A 130 8.04 -4.37 -2.45
CA LEU A 130 8.35 -3.27 -3.36
C LEU A 130 7.37 -3.28 -4.54
N GLY A 131 7.15 -4.44 -5.16
CA GLY A 131 6.19 -4.61 -6.26
C GLY A 131 4.79 -4.13 -5.89
N MET A 132 4.28 -4.50 -4.71
CA MET A 132 2.95 -4.07 -4.25
C MET A 132 2.87 -2.56 -4.02
N HIS A 133 3.93 -1.94 -3.50
CA HIS A 133 3.98 -0.48 -3.36
C HIS A 133 4.09 0.23 -4.71
N VAL A 134 4.82 -0.35 -5.67
CA VAL A 134 4.89 0.18 -7.04
C VAL A 134 3.52 0.07 -7.70
N ILE A 135 2.83 -1.06 -7.59
CA ILE A 135 1.45 -1.23 -8.09
C ILE A 135 0.53 -0.20 -7.45
N PHE A 136 0.59 -0.03 -6.13
CA PHE A 136 -0.15 1.01 -5.41
C PHE A 136 0.10 2.40 -6.04
N GLY A 137 1.36 2.81 -6.11
CA GLY A 137 1.73 4.15 -6.58
C GLY A 137 1.34 4.40 -8.04
N VAL A 138 1.55 3.41 -8.92
CA VAL A 138 1.12 3.48 -10.33
C VAL A 138 -0.40 3.59 -10.43
N ALA A 139 -1.13 2.73 -9.72
CA ALA A 139 -2.58 2.73 -9.72
C ALA A 139 -3.16 4.06 -9.21
N THR A 140 -2.60 4.58 -8.11
CA THR A 140 -2.96 5.90 -7.58
C THR A 140 -2.72 7.00 -8.60
N ALA A 141 -1.52 7.05 -9.19
CA ALA A 141 -1.17 8.07 -10.17
C ALA A 141 -2.07 8.05 -11.41
N LEU A 142 -2.34 6.86 -11.96
CA LEU A 142 -3.20 6.69 -13.12
C LEU A 142 -4.67 7.01 -12.80
N ALA A 143 -5.16 6.61 -11.63
CA ALA A 143 -6.52 6.91 -11.20
C ALA A 143 -6.72 8.41 -10.98
N THR A 144 -5.80 9.09 -10.32
CA THR A 144 -5.84 10.55 -10.15
C THR A 144 -5.87 11.25 -11.49
N ASP A 145 -4.97 10.88 -12.40
CA ASP A 145 -4.86 11.51 -13.72
C ASP A 145 -6.10 11.22 -14.60
N MET A 146 -6.69 10.03 -14.49
CA MET A 146 -7.97 9.70 -15.13
C MET A 146 -9.11 10.58 -14.61
N ILE A 147 -9.23 10.74 -13.28
CA ILE A 147 -10.29 11.56 -12.66
C ILE A 147 -10.13 13.02 -13.09
N GLU A 148 -8.90 13.53 -13.13
CA GLU A 148 -8.62 14.89 -13.55
C GLU A 148 -8.95 15.14 -15.02
N ARG A 149 -8.61 14.20 -15.91
CA ARG A 149 -8.93 14.29 -17.34
C ARG A 149 -10.42 14.30 -17.61
N ARG A 150 -11.23 13.54 -16.85
CA ARG A 150 -12.70 13.52 -17.02
C ARG A 150 -13.40 14.81 -16.60
N ARG A 151 -12.73 15.69 -15.85
CA ARG A 151 -13.30 16.94 -15.35
C ARG A 151 -13.00 18.14 -16.27
N ARG A 152 -12.10 17.98 -17.24
CA ARG A 152 -11.78 19.00 -18.26
C ARG A 152 -12.64 18.77 -19.49
#